data_AF-A0A3Q0JPP4-F1
#
_entry.id   AF-A0A3Q0JPP4-F1
#
_cell.length_a   1.000
_cell.length_b   1.000
_cell.length_c   1.000
_cell.angle_alpha   90.00
_cell.angle_beta   90.00
_cell.angle_gamma   90.00
#
_symmetry.space_group_name_H-M   'P 1'
#
loop_
_entity.id
_entity.type
_entity.pdbx_description
1 polymer ?
#
loop_
_entity_poly.entity_id
_entity_poly.type
_entity_poly.pdbx_seq_one_letter_code
_entity_poly.pdbx_strand_id
1 'polypeptide(L)'
;TNPECPASDGKPNLNDVHIINLSFVSDVQVKKEVNTLNETSPPSLNLARIQTRLKNSIEEKKRLVSALAAGVSPEGQQLFFSITKT
;
A
#
# COMPACT_ATOMS: atom_id res chain seq x y z
N THR A 1 12.16 30.53 -4.94
CA THR A 1 10.97 29.75 -5.31
C THR A 1 11.21 28.32 -4.85
N ASN A 2 10.50 27.84 -3.83
CA ASN A 2 10.69 26.48 -3.31
C ASN A 2 10.32 25.45 -4.39
N PRO A 3 11.04 24.34 -4.55
CA PRO A 3 10.56 23.24 -5.38
C PRO A 3 9.36 22.63 -4.65
N GLU A 4 8.16 22.81 -5.18
CA GLU A 4 7.03 21.94 -4.85
C GLU A 4 7.45 20.53 -5.25
N CYS A 5 7.31 19.54 -4.36
CA CYS A 5 7.54 18.14 -4.70
C CYS A 5 6.28 17.63 -5.42
N PRO A 6 6.24 17.56 -6.76
CA PRO A 6 5.05 17.12 -7.47
C PRO A 6 4.83 15.63 -7.23
N ALA A 7 3.57 15.17 -7.27
CA ALA A 7 3.27 13.75 -7.26
C ALA A 7 3.98 13.04 -8.44
N SER A 8 4.58 11.89 -8.17
CA SER A 8 5.29 11.08 -9.16
C SER A 8 4.36 10.58 -10.28
N ASP A 9 3.04 10.56 -10.05
CA ASP A 9 2.03 10.15 -11.02
C ASP A 9 1.51 11.31 -11.90
N GLY A 10 2.05 12.52 -11.73
CA GLY A 10 1.70 13.71 -12.51
C GLY A 10 0.33 14.31 -12.18
N LYS A 11 -0.39 13.79 -11.17
CA LYS A 11 -1.69 14.35 -10.79
C LYS A 11 -1.50 15.60 -9.90
N PRO A 12 -1.98 16.77 -10.33
CA PRO A 12 -1.70 18.03 -9.62
C PRO A 12 -2.44 18.15 -8.27
N ASN A 13 -3.42 17.28 -8.01
CA ASN A 13 -4.21 17.27 -6.79
C ASN A 13 -3.78 16.18 -5.79
N LEU A 14 -2.68 15.48 -6.05
CA LEU A 14 -2.14 14.44 -5.18
C LEU A 14 -0.74 14.82 -4.70
N ASN A 15 -0.29 14.15 -3.65
CA ASN A 15 1.07 14.23 -3.13
C ASN A 15 1.59 12.81 -2.88
N ASP A 16 2.89 12.61 -3.06
CA ASP A 16 3.52 11.35 -2.69
C ASP A 16 3.71 11.28 -1.17
N VAL A 17 3.32 10.15 -0.58
CA VAL A 17 3.52 9.88 0.85
C VAL A 17 4.42 8.65 1.00
N HIS A 18 5.59 8.85 1.62
CA HIS A 18 6.54 7.79 1.89
C HIS A 18 6.52 7.43 3.37
N ILE A 19 6.25 6.16 3.67
CA ILE A 19 6.32 5.60 5.03
C ILE A 19 7.59 4.76 5.11
N ILE A 20 8.50 5.14 6.01
CA ILE A 20 9.80 4.49 6.17
C ILE A 20 9.89 3.88 7.57
N ASN A 21 10.33 2.63 7.65
CA ASN A 21 10.65 1.99 8.93
C ASN A 21 12.02 2.48 9.41
N LEU A 22 12.05 3.29 10.47
CA LEU A 22 13.29 3.85 11.00
C LEU A 22 14.14 2.84 11.80
N SER A 23 13.63 1.63 12.09
CA SER A 23 14.35 0.61 12.89
C SER A 23 15.65 0.11 12.24
N PHE A 24 15.81 0.28 10.93
CA PHE A 24 16.98 -0.14 10.17
C PHE A 24 17.68 1.05 9.49
N VAL A 25 17.48 2.26 10.01
CA VAL A 25 18.09 3.48 9.46
C VAL A 25 19.17 3.97 10.41
N SER A 26 20.40 4.10 9.91
CA SER A 26 21.57 4.48 10.71
C SER A 26 21.69 5.99 10.93
N ASP A 27 21.21 6.81 10.00
CA ASP A 27 21.20 8.27 10.11
C ASP A 27 19.98 8.87 9.41
N VAL A 28 19.34 9.84 10.06
CA VAL A 28 18.19 10.59 9.54
C VAL A 28 18.43 12.07 9.80
N GLN A 29 18.54 12.86 8.73
CA GLN A 29 18.68 14.31 8.80
C GLN A 29 17.43 14.98 8.25
N VAL A 30 16.73 15.73 9.10
CA VAL A 30 15.58 16.54 8.69
C VAL A 30 16.08 17.77 7.95
N LYS A 31 15.88 17.83 6.63
CA LYS A 31 16.31 18.97 5.80
C LYS A 31 15.44 20.21 5.98
N LYS A 32 14.13 20.01 6.21
CA LYS A 32 13.15 21.08 6.39
C LYS A 32 11.96 20.54 7.16
N GLU A 33 11.68 21.15 8.30
CA GLU A 33 10.46 20.89 9.06
C GLU A 33 9.45 22.00 8.76
N VAL A 34 8.20 21.64 8.53
CA VAL A 34 7.12 22.60 8.28
C VAL A 34 6.30 22.72 9.56
N ASN A 35 6.56 23.78 10.33
CA ASN A 35 5.87 24.07 11.59
C ASN A 35 4.61 24.94 11.41
N THR A 36 4.36 25.41 10.19
CA THR A 36 3.10 26.07 9.84
C THR A 36 2.04 25.00 9.66
N LEU A 37 1.00 25.02 10.49
CA LEU A 37 -0.22 24.27 10.21
C LEU A 37 -0.75 24.74 8.85
N ASN A 38 -0.52 23.95 7.80
CA ASN A 38 -1.23 24.15 6.55
C ASN A 38 -2.73 24.04 6.89
N GLU A 39 -3.52 25.03 6.50
CA GLU A 39 -4.96 25.11 6.82
C GLU A 39 -5.73 23.87 6.33
N THR A 40 -5.19 23.18 5.34
CA THR A 40 -5.66 21.90 4.82
C THR A 40 -4.95 20.74 5.50
N SER A 41 -5.62 20.13 6.47
CA SER A 41 -5.21 18.81 6.98
C SER A 41 -5.19 17.79 5.84
N PRO A 42 -4.27 16.81 5.86
CA PRO A 42 -4.30 15.71 4.90
C PRO A 42 -5.67 15.02 4.93
N PRO A 43 -6.19 14.57 3.77
CA PRO A 43 -7.46 13.87 3.73
C PRO A 43 -7.42 12.66 4.66
N SER A 44 -8.47 12.48 5.45
CA SER A 44 -8.58 11.35 6.37
C SER A 44 -8.53 10.03 5.60
N LEU A 45 -7.72 9.09 6.10
CA LEU A 45 -7.62 7.75 5.51
C LEU A 45 -8.91 6.97 5.78
N ASN A 46 -9.42 6.28 4.76
CA ASN A 46 -10.54 5.37 4.93
C ASN A 46 -10.06 4.05 5.56
N LEU A 47 -10.08 4.01 6.89
CA LEU A 47 -9.61 2.85 7.67
C LEU A 47 -10.41 1.59 7.37
N ALA A 48 -11.72 1.70 7.12
CA ALA A 48 -12.56 0.56 6.78
C ALA A 48 -12.10 -0.10 5.48
N ARG A 49 -11.81 0.69 4.44
CA ARG A 49 -11.31 0.19 3.15
C ARG A 49 -9.94 -0.47 3.29
N ILE A 50 -9.07 0.07 4.14
CA ILE A 50 -7.76 -0.52 4.46
C ILE A 50 -7.94 -1.87 5.18
N GLN A 51 -8.81 -1.94 6.18
CA GLN A 51 -9.11 -3.18 6.90
C GLN A 51 -9.69 -4.26 5.98
N THR A 52 -10.59 -3.91 5.07
CA THR A 52 -11.12 -4.85 4.07
C THR A 52 -10.01 -5.37 3.17
N ARG A 53 -9.12 -4.50 2.66
CA ARG A 53 -7.96 -4.93 1.85
C ARG A 53 -7.04 -5.88 2.61
N LEU A 54 -6.78 -5.60 3.89
CA LEU A 54 -5.98 -6.46 4.74
C LEU A 54 -6.62 -7.86 4.88
N LYS A 55 -7.92 -7.92 5.19
CA LYS A 55 -8.65 -9.18 5.32
C LYS A 55 -8.61 -10.00 4.02
N ASN A 56 -8.89 -9.35 2.89
CA ASN A 56 -8.87 -10.00 1.58
C ASN A 56 -7.49 -10.58 1.24
N SER A 57 -6.41 -9.84 1.55
CA SER A 57 -5.05 -10.31 1.31
C SER A 57 -4.69 -11.53 2.17
N ILE A 58 -5.13 -11.55 3.44
CA ILE A 58 -4.93 -12.69 4.34
C ILE A 58 -5.71 -13.91 3.84
N GLU A 59 -6.98 -13.72 3.47
CA GLU A 59 -7.85 -14.80 3.00
C GLU A 59 -7.32 -15.43 1.71
N GLU A 60 -6.89 -14.60 0.76
CA GLU A 60 -6.28 -15.09 -0.48
C GLU A 60 -5.01 -15.89 -0.18
N LYS A 61 -4.11 -15.38 0.68
CA LYS A 61 -2.90 -16.13 1.06
C LYS A 61 -3.22 -17.46 1.75
N LYS A 62 -4.23 -17.51 2.60
CA LYS A 62 -4.68 -18.78 3.22
C LYS A 62 -5.18 -19.75 2.16
N ARG A 63 -5.98 -19.28 1.22
CA ARG A 63 -6.52 -20.07 0.10
C ARG A 63 -5.42 -20.66 -0.77
N LEU A 64 -4.38 -19.87 -1.08
CA LEU A 64 -3.18 -20.31 -1.79
C LEU A 64 -2.49 -21.47 -1.07
N VAL A 65 -2.23 -21.31 0.23
CA VAL A 65 -1.56 -22.33 1.04
C VAL A 65 -2.39 -23.61 1.11
N SER A 66 -3.72 -23.49 1.26
CA SER A 66 -4.61 -24.65 1.27
C SER A 66 -4.61 -25.41 -0.06
N ALA A 67 -4.64 -24.70 -1.20
CA ALA A 67 -4.59 -25.32 -2.52
C ALA A 67 -3.26 -26.06 -2.75
N LEU A 68 -2.15 -25.47 -2.29
CA LEU A 68 -0.84 -26.11 -2.33
C LEU A 68 -0.81 -27.38 -1.45
N ALA A 69 -1.35 -27.31 -0.23
CA ALA A 69 -1.41 -28.44 0.69
C ALA A 69 -2.28 -29.59 0.18
N ALA A 70 -3.32 -29.28 -0.60
CA ALA A 70 -4.21 -30.26 -1.22
C ALA A 70 -3.62 -30.95 -2.46
N GLY A 71 -2.38 -30.61 -2.87
CA GLY A 71 -1.71 -31.24 -4.01
C GLY A 71 -2.31 -30.88 -5.37
N VAL A 72 -2.98 -29.73 -5.48
CA VAL A 72 -3.58 -29.26 -6.73
C VAL A 72 -2.48 -28.99 -7.76
N SER A 73 -2.67 -29.47 -9.00
CA SER A 73 -1.69 -29.24 -10.07
C SER A 73 -1.53 -27.74 -10.39
N PRO A 74 -0.38 -27.30 -10.92
CA PRO A 74 -0.15 -25.91 -11.29
C PRO A 74 -1.21 -25.34 -12.25
N GLU A 75 -1.69 -26.16 -13.19
CA GLU A 75 -2.75 -25.78 -14.14
C GLU A 75 -4.07 -25.54 -13.43
N GLY A 76 -4.42 -26.39 -12.46
CA GLY A 76 -5.62 -26.23 -11.63
C GLY A 76 -5.56 -24.97 -10.75
N GLN A 77 -4.39 -24.65 -10.21
CA GLN A 77 -4.17 -23.41 -9.47
C GLN A 77 -4.35 -22.18 -10.38
N GLN A 78 -3.77 -22.17 -11.58
CA GLN A 78 -3.92 -21.06 -12.53
C GLN A 78 -5.37 -20.84 -12.99
N LEU A 79 -6.09 -21.92 -13.30
CA LEU A 79 -7.50 -21.83 -13.68
C LEU A 79 -8.33 -21.22 -12.54
N PHE A 80 -8.10 -21.66 -11.31
CA PHE A 80 -8.78 -21.16 -10.14
C PHE A 80 -8.54 -19.65 -9.91
N PHE A 81 -7.28 -19.18 -10.05
CA PHE A 81 -6.99 -17.74 -9.99
C PHE A 81 -7.70 -16.97 -11.09
N SER A 82 -7.69 -17.49 -12.31
CA SER A 82 -8.34 -16.83 -13.45
C SER A 82 -9.84 -16.67 -13.21
N ILE A 83 -10.49 -17.70 -12.66
CA ILE A 83 -11.93 -17.65 -12.35
C ILE A 83 -12.23 -16.71 -11.19
N THR A 84 -11.43 -16.71 -10.12
CA THR A 84 -11.74 -15.87 -8.93
C THR A 84 -11.27 -14.44 -8.97
N LYS A 85 -10.53 -14.06 -10.01
CA LYS A 85 -10.16 -12.66 -10.28
C LYS A 85 -11.20 -11.92 -11.12
N THR A 86 -12.26 -12.61 -11.57
CA THR A 86 -13.39 -12.06 -12.35
C THR A 86 -14.58 -11.80 -11.44
#